data_AF-A0A9W6XAV4-F1
#
_entry.id   AF-A0A9W6XAV4-F1
#
_cell.length_a   1.000
_cell.length_b   1.000
_cell.length_c   1.000
_cell.angle_alpha   90.00
_cell.angle_beta   90.00
_cell.angle_gamma   90.00
#
_symmetry.space_group_name_H-M   'P 1'
#
loop_
_entity.id
_entity.type
_entity.pdbx_description
1 polymer ?
#
loop_
_entity_poly.entity_id
_entity_poly.type
_entity_poly.pdbx_seq_one_letter_code
_entity_poly.pdbx_strand_id
1 'polypeptide(L)'
;MLQVLHSVMDPEVDVGNGLRGPDVMAEQTIIYSTFIKFIRLTMTSYDIVTAEDSVIIKTQGTLRFQVLRNTIDIIFPHVLGNECLVAQLVGQEVEPSIGITFFFNLGGKCCRYKIDVDFVGAFASIVKEPEKLEMLFGKALIAENCMLGILDEPREPHIEVNSFLTPRSTLEQERDRLVDELEDLRKLTKPDTEIPHSPLYLLPSKPIHIHNGALFKRIVNDYYLMFENGYRLSGHQEHAQADFLSQIFAPSRTEELKPGCKYVQARWQALCECFNVLEFKQTGAICIEYDDQVNTCAIRSSASYALQLTLHSLELVFPHVLPNSALVTALVGNVLVVPSELVFTIGTDSGLIAHIVERMDFVERISKLLQNREAVSFVMSEALLSLDGVRCYRP
;
A
#
# COMPACT_ATOMS: atom_id res chain seq x y z
N MET A 1 1.48 -9.82 12.59
CA MET A 1 2.33 -8.70 12.15
C MET A 1 1.60 -7.38 12.27
N LEU A 2 0.50 -7.16 11.54
CA LEU A 2 -0.28 -5.91 11.61
C LEU A 2 -0.73 -5.56 13.04
N GLN A 3 -1.34 -6.50 13.77
CA GLN A 3 -1.71 -6.31 15.19
C GLN A 3 -0.53 -5.92 16.10
N VAL A 4 0.68 -6.43 15.83
CA VAL A 4 1.87 -6.08 16.60
C VAL A 4 2.28 -4.64 16.29
N LEU A 5 2.24 -4.24 15.02
CA LEU A 5 2.53 -2.86 14.61
C LEU A 5 1.56 -1.86 15.23
N HIS A 6 0.25 -2.11 15.16
CA HIS A 6 -0.76 -1.27 15.82
C HIS A 6 -0.59 -1.25 17.36
N SER A 7 -0.13 -2.35 17.95
CA SER A 7 0.16 -2.41 19.39
C SER A 7 1.40 -1.62 19.80
N VAL A 8 2.43 -1.48 18.96
CA VAL A 8 3.71 -0.85 19.32
C VAL A 8 3.91 0.54 18.72
N MET A 9 3.17 0.88 17.67
CA MET A 9 3.27 2.16 16.97
C MET A 9 2.12 3.08 17.33
N ASP A 10 2.40 4.37 17.20
CA ASP A 10 1.39 5.43 17.27
C ASP A 10 0.50 5.35 16.02
N PRO A 11 -0.82 5.58 16.12
CA PRO A 11 -1.72 5.60 14.96
C PRO A 11 -1.28 6.58 13.87
N GLU A 12 -0.62 7.68 14.24
CA GLU A 12 -0.12 8.71 13.34
C GLU A 12 1.42 8.65 13.16
N VAL A 13 2.01 7.47 13.42
CA VAL A 13 3.46 7.25 13.30
C VAL A 13 3.97 7.80 11.98
N ASP A 14 4.93 8.71 12.04
CA ASP A 14 5.56 9.27 10.85
C ASP A 14 6.52 8.23 10.25
N VAL A 15 6.26 7.87 8.99
CA VAL A 15 7.02 6.86 8.25
C VAL A 15 7.81 7.46 7.09
N GLY A 16 7.95 8.79 7.04
CA GLY A 16 8.65 9.52 5.97
C GLY A 16 7.78 9.79 4.73
N ASN A 17 8.29 10.62 3.80
CA ASN A 17 7.60 11.02 2.57
C ASN A 17 6.16 11.56 2.77
N GLY A 18 5.89 12.22 3.90
CA GLY A 18 4.55 12.71 4.26
C GLY A 18 3.53 11.63 4.64
N LEU A 19 3.93 10.35 4.64
CA LEU A 19 3.07 9.22 4.98
C LEU A 19 3.02 8.98 6.48
N ARG A 20 1.87 8.49 6.96
CA ARG A 20 1.63 8.22 8.38
C ARG A 20 0.89 6.91 8.59
N GLY A 21 1.14 6.32 9.75
CA GLY A 21 0.40 5.19 10.27
C GLY A 21 1.10 3.83 10.11
N PRO A 22 0.76 2.87 10.98
CA PRO A 22 1.37 1.54 11.00
C PRO A 22 1.06 0.70 9.76
N ASP A 23 -0.02 1.02 9.03
CA ASP A 23 -0.43 0.29 7.82
C ASP A 23 0.58 0.49 6.69
N VAL A 24 1.16 1.68 6.53
CA VAL A 24 2.20 1.96 5.53
C VAL A 24 3.44 1.10 5.79
N MET A 25 3.84 0.92 7.05
CA MET A 25 4.93 0.02 7.40
C MET A 25 4.58 -1.44 7.09
N ALA A 26 3.33 -1.85 7.31
CA ALA A 26 2.88 -3.19 6.98
C ALA A 26 2.91 -3.44 5.47
N GLU A 27 2.47 -2.48 4.66
CA GLU A 27 2.53 -2.51 3.20
C GLU A 27 3.98 -2.59 2.72
N GLN A 28 4.86 -1.73 3.22
CA GLN A 28 6.28 -1.79 2.89
C GLN A 28 6.91 -3.13 3.30
N THR A 29 6.54 -3.68 4.46
CA THR A 29 7.00 -5.02 4.88
C THR A 29 6.54 -6.10 3.90
N ILE A 30 5.33 -6.00 3.36
CA ILE A 30 4.82 -6.90 2.32
C ILE A 30 5.63 -6.73 1.03
N ILE A 31 5.86 -5.50 0.57
CA ILE A 31 6.63 -5.22 -0.65
C ILE A 31 8.05 -5.80 -0.53
N TYR A 32 8.74 -5.51 0.56
CA TYR A 32 10.08 -6.04 0.84
C TYR A 32 10.10 -7.58 0.89
N SER A 33 9.15 -8.21 1.58
CA SER A 33 9.10 -9.69 1.65
C SER A 33 8.67 -10.36 0.34
N THR A 34 8.03 -9.63 -0.56
CA THR A 34 7.51 -10.16 -1.83
C THR A 34 8.53 -10.03 -2.97
N PHE A 35 9.17 -8.87 -3.08
CA PHE A 35 10.00 -8.54 -4.25
C PHE A 35 11.50 -8.73 -4.01
N ILE A 36 11.89 -8.92 -2.76
CA ILE A 36 13.28 -9.17 -2.39
C ILE A 36 13.35 -10.56 -1.78
N LYS A 37 14.20 -11.42 -2.37
CA LYS A 37 14.50 -12.72 -1.77
C LYS A 37 15.40 -12.52 -0.57
N PHE A 38 14.76 -12.30 0.56
CA PHE A 38 15.40 -12.05 1.84
C PHE A 38 16.17 -13.29 2.30
N ILE A 39 17.46 -13.14 2.56
CA ILE A 39 18.31 -14.22 3.07
C ILE A 39 18.46 -14.06 4.58
N ARG A 40 18.82 -12.85 5.03
CA ARG A 40 19.11 -12.60 6.45
C ARG A 40 19.07 -11.11 6.77
N LEU A 41 18.60 -10.77 7.97
CA LEU A 41 18.81 -9.46 8.59
C LEU A 41 19.48 -9.69 9.93
N THR A 42 20.59 -8.99 10.15
CA THR A 42 21.38 -9.12 11.38
C THR A 42 21.55 -7.75 12.00
N MET A 43 20.97 -7.53 13.17
CA MET A 43 21.29 -6.37 14.00
C MET A 43 22.69 -6.58 14.59
N THR A 44 23.58 -5.60 14.42
CA THR A 44 24.96 -5.63 14.92
C THR A 44 25.12 -4.80 16.18
N SER A 45 24.42 -3.67 16.26
CA SER A 45 24.41 -2.82 17.46
C SER A 45 23.11 -2.06 17.60
N TYR A 46 22.86 -1.56 18.81
CA TYR A 46 21.81 -0.59 19.07
C TYR A 46 22.25 0.37 20.18
N ASP A 47 21.70 1.58 20.13
CA ASP A 47 21.87 2.64 21.11
C ASP A 47 20.50 3.16 21.54
N ILE A 48 20.34 3.43 22.82
CA ILE A 48 19.12 3.98 23.40
C ILE A 48 19.44 5.34 23.99
N VAL A 49 18.75 6.37 23.51
CA VAL A 49 18.85 7.74 24.03
C VAL A 49 17.51 8.10 24.65
N THR A 50 17.49 8.33 25.95
CA THR A 50 16.31 8.77 26.69
C THR A 50 16.37 10.28 26.90
N ALA A 51 15.33 10.99 26.49
CA ALA A 51 15.07 12.40 26.85
C ALA A 51 13.85 12.47 27.79
N GLU A 52 13.58 13.66 28.34
CA GLU A 52 12.45 13.86 29.28
C GLU A 52 11.11 13.37 28.70
N ASP A 53 10.87 13.62 27.41
CA ASP A 53 9.58 13.34 26.76
C ASP A 53 9.66 12.31 25.61
N SER A 54 10.81 11.67 25.38
CA SER A 54 10.95 10.71 24.28
C SER A 54 12.08 9.70 24.49
N VAL A 55 11.95 8.54 23.85
CA VAL A 55 13.01 7.54 23.78
C VAL A 55 13.37 7.31 22.32
N ILE A 56 14.65 7.43 21.99
CA ILE A 56 15.16 7.19 20.63
C ILE A 56 15.99 5.92 20.67
N ILE A 57 15.62 4.93 19.86
CA ILE A 57 16.39 3.70 19.70
C ILE A 57 17.00 3.70 18.30
N LYS A 58 18.33 3.78 18.22
CA LYS A 58 19.08 3.64 16.97
C LYS A 58 19.59 2.22 16.87
N THR A 59 19.36 1.57 15.74
CA THR A 59 19.89 0.23 15.45
C THR A 59 20.77 0.31 14.22
N GLN A 60 21.78 -0.53 14.18
CA GLN A 60 22.63 -0.78 13.02
C GLN A 60 22.66 -2.27 12.73
N GLY A 61 22.77 -2.63 11.46
CA GLY A 61 22.76 -4.01 11.03
C GLY A 61 23.20 -4.20 9.59
N THR A 62 23.11 -5.43 9.14
CA THR A 62 23.30 -5.81 7.74
C THR A 62 22.07 -6.55 7.23
N LEU A 63 21.65 -6.18 6.02
CA LEU A 63 20.56 -6.81 5.30
C LEU A 63 21.17 -7.61 4.14
N ARG A 64 20.98 -8.93 4.10
CA ARG A 64 21.42 -9.80 3.01
C ARG A 64 20.22 -10.28 2.20
N PHE A 65 20.26 -10.06 0.89
CA PHE A 65 19.23 -10.52 -0.04
C PHE A 65 19.80 -10.90 -1.39
N GLN A 66 19.03 -11.66 -2.17
CA GLN A 66 19.36 -11.99 -3.55
C GLN A 66 18.53 -11.13 -4.51
N VAL A 67 19.19 -10.56 -5.52
CA VAL A 67 18.54 -9.81 -6.59
C VAL A 67 17.88 -10.78 -7.56
N LEU A 68 16.56 -10.69 -7.70
CA LEU A 68 15.81 -11.42 -8.70
C LEU A 68 15.44 -10.50 -9.87
N ARG A 69 15.07 -11.09 -11.01
CA ARG A 69 14.52 -10.30 -12.13
C ARG A 69 13.27 -9.51 -11.70
N ASN A 70 12.45 -10.09 -10.83
CA ASN A 70 11.30 -9.42 -10.20
C ASN A 70 11.71 -8.25 -9.27
N THR A 71 12.88 -8.34 -8.63
CA THR A 71 13.44 -7.23 -7.83
C THR A 71 13.80 -6.05 -8.75
N ILE A 72 14.38 -6.34 -9.91
CA ILE A 72 14.73 -5.33 -10.92
C ILE A 72 13.47 -4.71 -11.52
N ASP A 73 12.44 -5.51 -11.82
CA ASP A 73 11.17 -5.04 -12.35
C ASP A 73 10.50 -3.97 -11.46
N ILE A 74 10.55 -4.16 -10.14
CA ILE A 74 9.92 -3.24 -9.20
C ILE A 74 10.82 -2.08 -8.78
N ILE A 75 12.11 -2.32 -8.53
CA ILE A 75 13.00 -1.31 -7.94
C ILE A 75 13.75 -0.53 -9.01
N PHE A 76 14.06 -1.18 -10.14
CA PHE A 76 14.88 -0.61 -11.23
C PHE A 76 14.22 -0.82 -12.60
N PRO A 77 12.93 -0.52 -12.80
CA PRO A 77 12.22 -0.85 -14.05
C PRO A 77 12.90 -0.25 -15.29
N HIS A 78 13.54 0.92 -15.14
CA HIS A 78 14.26 1.60 -16.21
C HIS A 78 15.49 0.86 -16.73
N VAL A 79 16.06 -0.08 -15.96
CA VAL A 79 17.22 -0.86 -16.41
C VAL A 79 16.85 -2.16 -17.13
N LEU A 80 15.56 -2.55 -17.16
CA LEU A 80 15.11 -3.79 -17.80
C LEU A 80 15.50 -3.86 -19.29
N GLY A 81 15.56 -2.71 -19.98
CA GLY A 81 15.99 -2.64 -21.38
C GLY A 81 17.49 -2.89 -21.59
N ASN A 82 18.30 -2.90 -20.52
CA ASN A 82 19.73 -3.17 -20.57
C ASN A 82 20.03 -4.59 -20.09
N GLU A 83 19.82 -5.58 -20.96
CA GLU A 83 19.99 -7.00 -20.62
C GLU A 83 21.41 -7.35 -20.13
N CYS A 84 22.43 -6.60 -20.52
CA CYS A 84 23.80 -6.80 -20.01
C CYS A 84 23.88 -6.46 -18.51
N LEU A 85 23.31 -5.32 -18.10
CA LEU A 85 23.25 -4.95 -16.68
C LEU A 85 22.30 -5.87 -15.91
N VAL A 86 21.14 -6.22 -16.49
CA VAL A 86 20.20 -7.16 -15.86
C VAL A 86 20.87 -8.51 -15.61
N ALA A 87 21.56 -9.08 -16.59
CA ALA A 87 22.29 -10.33 -16.44
C ALA A 87 23.43 -10.24 -15.40
N GLN A 88 24.04 -9.07 -15.24
CA GLN A 88 25.06 -8.83 -14.21
C GLN A 88 24.46 -8.80 -12.78
N LEU A 89 23.21 -8.37 -12.64
CA LEU A 89 22.54 -8.19 -11.35
C LEU A 89 21.76 -9.44 -10.90
N VAL A 90 21.05 -10.10 -11.81
CA VAL A 90 20.17 -11.23 -11.46
C VAL A 90 20.97 -12.38 -10.85
N GLY A 91 20.50 -12.88 -9.71
CA GLY A 91 21.12 -13.98 -8.97
C GLY A 91 22.23 -13.55 -8.01
N GLN A 92 22.69 -12.30 -8.07
CA GLN A 92 23.70 -11.80 -7.13
C GLN A 92 23.13 -11.63 -5.74
N GLU A 93 23.94 -11.93 -4.74
CA GLU A 93 23.65 -11.60 -3.35
C GLU A 93 24.25 -10.25 -2.99
N VAL A 94 23.46 -9.44 -2.31
CA VAL A 94 23.77 -8.07 -1.91
C VAL A 94 23.64 -7.99 -0.39
N GLU A 95 24.58 -7.31 0.25
CA GLU A 95 24.60 -7.16 1.70
C GLU A 95 24.82 -5.70 2.13
N PRO A 96 23.84 -4.78 1.95
CA PRO A 96 23.95 -3.42 2.46
C PRO A 96 23.95 -3.35 3.98
N SER A 97 24.63 -2.32 4.50
CA SER A 97 24.39 -1.84 5.86
C SER A 97 23.01 -1.20 5.95
N ILE A 98 22.32 -1.43 7.06
CA ILE A 98 21.00 -0.87 7.35
C ILE A 98 21.00 -0.24 8.74
N GLY A 99 20.52 0.99 8.81
CA GLY A 99 20.22 1.70 10.05
C GLY A 99 18.71 1.87 10.21
N ILE A 100 18.18 1.57 11.40
CA ILE A 100 16.79 1.91 11.74
C ILE A 100 16.78 2.71 13.03
N THR A 101 16.17 3.89 13.02
CA THR A 101 15.97 4.73 14.20
C THR A 101 14.49 4.83 14.54
N PHE A 102 14.11 4.34 15.71
CA PHE A 102 12.76 4.43 16.25
C PHE A 102 12.67 5.58 17.26
N PHE A 103 11.57 6.34 17.22
CA PHE A 103 11.27 7.42 18.13
C PHE A 103 9.99 7.06 18.88
N PHE A 104 10.09 6.93 20.19
CA PHE A 104 8.97 6.60 21.08
C PHE A 104 8.52 7.83 21.85
N ASN A 105 7.21 8.01 21.96
CA ASN A 105 6.58 9.04 22.77
C ASN A 105 6.45 8.61 24.25
N LEU A 106 5.99 9.53 25.11
CA LEU A 106 5.70 9.26 26.53
C LEU A 106 4.71 8.11 26.77
N GLY A 107 3.83 7.82 25.80
CA GLY A 107 2.90 6.69 25.82
C GLY A 107 3.55 5.34 25.52
N GLY A 108 4.86 5.31 25.28
CA GLY A 108 5.60 4.10 24.90
C GLY A 108 5.31 3.63 23.48
N LYS A 109 4.67 4.45 22.64
CA LYS A 109 4.35 4.14 21.25
C LYS A 109 5.42 4.73 20.33
N CYS A 110 5.82 3.98 19.30
CA CYS A 110 6.69 4.48 18.25
C CYS A 110 5.94 5.52 17.41
N CYS A 111 6.28 6.80 17.55
CA CYS A 111 5.64 7.93 16.87
C CYS A 111 6.35 8.36 15.59
N ARG A 112 7.56 7.87 15.36
CA ARG A 112 8.29 8.04 14.09
C ARG A 112 9.33 6.94 13.94
N TYR A 113 9.63 6.54 12.71
CA TYR A 113 10.86 5.78 12.44
C TYR A 113 11.59 6.27 11.20
N LYS A 114 12.89 6.03 11.16
CA LYS A 114 13.76 6.32 10.01
C LYS A 114 14.55 5.07 9.64
N ILE A 115 14.57 4.72 8.36
CA ILE A 115 15.34 3.64 7.76
C ILE A 115 16.35 4.29 6.81
N ASP A 116 17.58 3.81 6.90
CA ASP A 116 18.68 4.18 6.03
C ASP A 116 19.33 2.87 5.54
N VAL A 117 19.48 2.71 4.24
CA VAL A 117 20.10 1.52 3.64
C VAL A 117 21.13 1.98 2.63
N ASP A 118 22.37 1.49 2.78
CA ASP A 118 23.46 1.79 1.84
C ASP A 118 23.36 0.92 0.58
N PHE A 119 22.32 1.17 -0.23
CA PHE A 119 22.16 0.47 -1.50
C PHE A 119 23.31 0.78 -2.46
N VAL A 120 23.76 2.03 -2.52
CA VAL A 120 24.82 2.46 -3.45
C VAL A 120 26.12 1.72 -3.16
N GLY A 121 26.58 1.70 -1.90
CA GLY A 121 27.78 0.99 -1.50
C GLY A 121 27.69 -0.51 -1.76
N ALA A 122 26.53 -1.11 -1.49
CA ALA A 122 26.34 -2.55 -1.67
C ALA A 122 26.29 -2.99 -3.14
N PHE A 123 25.74 -2.17 -4.04
CA PHE A 123 25.71 -2.47 -5.48
C PHE A 123 27.01 -2.07 -6.19
N ALA A 124 27.80 -1.14 -5.63
CA ALA A 124 29.10 -0.76 -6.19
C ALA A 124 30.05 -1.96 -6.32
N SER A 125 30.01 -2.92 -5.39
CA SER A 125 30.84 -4.13 -5.45
C SER A 125 30.44 -5.10 -6.57
N ILE A 126 29.20 -5.01 -7.07
CA ILE A 126 28.66 -5.89 -8.12
C ILE A 126 28.85 -5.26 -9.49
N VAL A 127 28.44 -3.99 -9.62
CA VAL A 127 28.41 -3.29 -10.90
C VAL A 127 29.80 -2.81 -11.32
N LYS A 128 30.66 -2.47 -10.35
CA LYS A 128 32.07 -2.01 -10.47
C LYS A 128 32.31 -0.73 -11.27
N GLU A 129 31.48 -0.44 -12.27
CA GLU A 129 31.54 0.74 -13.12
C GLU A 129 30.64 1.85 -12.56
N PRO A 130 31.18 3.05 -12.24
CA PRO A 130 30.40 4.15 -11.67
C PRO A 130 29.23 4.60 -12.56
N GLU A 131 29.40 4.62 -13.88
CA GLU A 131 28.35 5.01 -14.84
C GLU A 131 27.15 4.04 -14.80
N LYS A 132 27.40 2.75 -14.66
CA LYS A 132 26.33 1.75 -14.53
C LYS A 132 25.66 1.81 -13.16
N LEU A 133 26.38 2.21 -12.12
CA LEU A 133 25.82 2.43 -10.78
C LEU A 133 24.90 3.67 -10.78
N GLU A 134 25.31 4.75 -11.44
CA GLU A 134 24.49 5.94 -11.66
C GLU A 134 23.24 5.59 -12.49
N MET A 135 23.40 4.82 -13.57
CA MET A 135 22.27 4.33 -14.35
C MET A 135 21.31 3.46 -13.53
N LEU A 136 21.83 2.65 -12.59
CA LEU A 136 21.02 1.81 -11.72
C LEU A 136 20.16 2.65 -10.77
N PHE A 137 20.74 3.62 -10.07
CA PHE A 137 20.03 4.41 -9.06
C PHE A 137 19.32 5.66 -9.58
N GLY A 138 19.70 6.19 -10.74
CA GLY A 138 19.21 7.49 -11.23
C GLY A 138 17.72 7.58 -11.53
N LYS A 139 17.02 6.43 -11.67
CA LYS A 139 15.55 6.35 -11.77
C LYS A 139 14.98 5.18 -10.95
N ALA A 140 15.72 4.75 -9.92
CA ALA A 140 15.26 3.68 -9.06
C ALA A 140 14.01 4.10 -8.30
N LEU A 141 13.06 3.18 -8.14
CA LEU A 141 11.83 3.41 -7.38
C LEU A 141 12.07 3.18 -5.89
N ILE A 142 13.01 3.92 -5.32
CA ILE A 142 13.37 3.94 -3.90
C ILE A 142 13.15 5.36 -3.41
N ALA A 143 12.04 5.59 -2.71
CA ALA A 143 11.71 6.89 -2.13
C ALA A 143 12.45 7.12 -0.80
N GLU A 144 12.21 8.28 -0.18
CA GLU A 144 12.65 8.55 1.18
C GLU A 144 12.30 7.41 2.13
N ASN A 145 13.10 7.28 3.19
CA ASN A 145 12.94 6.21 4.18
C ASN A 145 13.06 4.79 3.58
N CYS A 146 13.73 4.68 2.42
CA CYS A 146 13.91 3.44 1.65
C CYS A 146 12.59 2.77 1.27
N MET A 147 11.52 3.53 1.02
CA MET A 147 10.24 2.95 0.62
C MET A 147 10.27 2.55 -0.85
N LEU A 148 9.77 1.35 -1.14
CA LEU A 148 9.74 0.78 -2.49
C LEU A 148 8.39 1.03 -3.14
N GLY A 149 8.39 1.39 -4.43
CA GLY A 149 7.18 1.42 -5.26
C GLY A 149 6.18 2.53 -4.96
N ILE A 150 6.51 3.50 -4.09
CA ILE A 150 5.71 4.70 -3.88
C ILE A 150 6.08 5.70 -4.97
N LEU A 151 5.26 5.77 -6.01
CA LEU A 151 5.35 6.80 -7.03
C LEU A 151 4.70 8.06 -6.49
N ASP A 152 5.54 8.99 -6.04
CA ASP A 152 5.39 10.43 -6.27
C ASP A 152 6.66 11.09 -5.72
N GLU A 153 7.66 11.28 -6.58
CA GLU A 153 8.58 12.39 -6.35
C GLU A 153 7.94 13.63 -6.99
N PRO A 154 7.63 14.68 -6.21
CA PRO A 154 7.64 16.02 -6.78
C PRO A 154 9.07 16.22 -7.26
N ARG A 155 9.27 16.29 -8.58
CA ARG A 155 10.52 16.83 -9.12
C ARG A 155 10.73 18.18 -8.46
N GLU A 156 11.73 18.31 -7.61
CA GLU A 156 12.22 19.64 -7.27
C GLU A 156 12.56 20.32 -8.60
N PRO A 157 11.93 21.47 -8.91
CA PRO A 157 12.32 22.19 -10.10
C PRO A 157 13.79 22.52 -9.94
N HIS A 158 14.61 22.11 -10.92
CA HIS A 158 15.96 22.59 -11.08
C HIS A 158 15.94 24.11 -10.94
N ILE A 159 16.43 24.62 -9.82
CA ILE A 159 16.70 26.03 -9.65
C ILE A 159 17.93 26.29 -10.51
N GLU A 160 17.69 26.63 -11.78
CA GLU A 160 18.64 27.45 -12.50
C GLU A 160 18.84 28.73 -11.69
N VAL A 161 20.07 28.90 -11.22
CA VAL A 161 20.53 30.09 -10.50
C VAL A 161 20.35 31.29 -11.43
N ASN A 162 19.24 32.01 -11.27
CA ASN A 162 19.10 33.36 -11.77
C ASN A 162 18.40 34.23 -10.71
N SER A 163 19.26 34.86 -9.90
CA SER A 163 19.13 36.20 -9.33
C SER A 163 17.77 36.90 -9.55
N PHE A 164 16.88 36.87 -8.56
CA PHE A 164 15.91 37.95 -8.34
C PHE A 164 15.69 38.20 -6.85
N LEU A 165 16.13 39.39 -6.42
CA LEU A 165 15.91 39.98 -5.11
C LEU A 165 14.42 40.24 -4.90
N THR A 166 13.80 39.64 -3.88
CA THR A 166 12.48 40.05 -3.39
C THR A 166 12.62 41.19 -2.36
N PRO A 167 11.88 42.31 -2.49
CA PRO A 167 12.07 43.48 -1.63
C PRO A 167 11.64 43.24 -0.18
N ARG A 168 12.52 43.60 0.75
CA ARG A 168 12.41 43.52 2.21
C ARG A 168 11.12 44.14 2.80
N SER A 169 10.46 45.02 2.06
CA SER A 169 9.23 45.72 2.47
C SER A 169 8.00 44.81 2.58
N THR A 170 7.98 43.68 1.88
CA THR A 170 6.80 42.79 1.84
C THR A 170 6.70 41.93 3.10
N LEU A 171 7.85 41.51 3.66
CA LEU A 171 7.92 40.71 4.89
C LEU A 171 7.69 41.56 6.15
N GLU A 172 8.06 42.84 6.13
CA GLU A 172 7.83 43.75 7.25
C GLU A 172 6.35 44.13 7.40
N GLN A 173 5.62 44.30 6.27
CA GLN A 173 4.17 44.51 6.30
C GLN A 173 3.39 43.29 6.81
N GLU A 174 3.82 42.09 6.47
CA GLU A 174 3.15 40.85 6.90
C GLU A 174 3.36 40.59 8.40
N ARG A 175 4.56 40.90 8.91
CA ARG A 175 4.89 40.80 10.33
C ARG A 175 4.08 41.78 11.18
N ASP A 176 3.98 43.04 10.76
CA ASP A 176 3.28 44.06 11.54
C ASP A 176 1.75 43.76 11.59
N ARG A 177 1.19 43.17 10.53
CA ARG A 177 -0.21 42.71 10.49
C ARG A 177 -0.49 41.57 11.48
N LEU A 178 0.44 40.62 11.63
CA LEU A 178 0.32 39.50 12.56
C LEU A 178 0.50 39.91 14.02
N VAL A 179 1.24 41.00 14.29
CA VAL A 179 1.41 41.54 15.64
C VAL A 179 0.13 42.23 16.12
N ASP A 180 -0.56 42.96 15.24
CA ASP A 180 -1.83 43.61 15.56
C ASP A 180 -2.96 42.58 15.83
N GLU A 181 -3.03 41.49 15.06
CA GLU A 181 -3.99 40.39 15.33
C GLU A 181 -3.73 39.68 16.67
N LEU A 182 -2.47 39.57 17.09
CA LEU A 182 -2.07 38.94 18.36
C LEU A 182 -2.38 39.83 19.58
N GLU A 183 -2.31 41.15 19.41
CA GLU A 183 -2.72 42.14 20.42
C GLU A 183 -4.23 42.14 20.65
N ASP A 184 -5.03 41.99 19.60
CA ASP A 184 -6.49 41.93 19.71
C ASP A 184 -6.99 40.62 20.33
N LEU A 185 -6.31 39.50 20.07
CA LEU A 185 -6.58 38.23 20.77
C LEU A 185 -6.22 38.26 22.26
N ARG A 186 -5.24 39.08 22.66
CA ARG A 186 -4.86 39.26 24.08
C ARG A 186 -5.83 40.12 24.86
N LYS A 187 -6.56 41.04 24.22
CA LYS A 187 -7.59 41.88 24.85
C LYS A 187 -8.88 41.11 25.19
N LEU A 188 -9.08 39.93 24.61
CA LEU A 188 -10.26 39.08 24.85
C LEU A 188 -10.17 38.19 26.08
N THR A 189 -9.07 38.20 26.84
CA THR A 189 -8.89 37.28 27.97
C THR A 189 -8.30 37.96 29.20
N LYS A 190 -9.14 38.47 30.11
CA LYS A 190 -8.87 38.55 31.56
C LYS A 190 -10.19 38.57 32.39
N PRO A 191 -10.13 38.16 33.68
CA PRO A 191 -11.16 37.37 34.35
C PRO A 191 -12.05 38.20 35.28
N ASP A 192 -13.26 37.70 35.60
CA ASP A 192 -13.88 37.93 36.92
C ASP A 192 -14.96 36.88 37.26
N THR A 193 -14.62 36.06 38.25
CA THR A 193 -15.34 35.64 39.47
C THR A 193 -16.87 35.86 39.57
N GLU A 194 -17.65 34.78 39.79
CA GLU A 194 -18.42 34.48 41.03
C GLU A 194 -19.37 33.25 40.89
N ILE A 195 -19.57 32.57 42.02
CA ILE A 195 -20.07 31.20 42.32
C ILE A 195 -21.62 31.22 42.52
N PRO A 196 -22.46 30.16 42.26
CA PRO A 196 -22.47 28.94 43.08
C PRO A 196 -22.78 27.56 42.47
N HIS A 197 -22.11 26.56 43.07
CA HIS A 197 -22.22 25.13 42.84
C HIS A 197 -23.43 24.48 43.54
N SER A 198 -24.13 23.61 42.82
CA SER A 198 -24.48 22.26 43.30
C SER A 198 -24.76 21.32 42.12
N PRO A 199 -24.53 20.00 42.29
CA PRO A 199 -24.02 19.16 41.22
C PRO A 199 -25.12 18.34 40.54
N LEU A 200 -25.05 18.27 39.21
CA LEU A 200 -25.59 17.13 38.47
C LEU A 200 -24.42 16.41 37.81
N TYR A 201 -24.16 15.21 38.32
CA TYR A 201 -23.28 14.23 37.70
C TYR A 201 -23.73 14.00 36.25
N LEU A 202 -22.93 14.45 35.29
CA LEU A 202 -22.91 13.86 33.96
C LEU A 202 -21.66 12.98 33.89
N LEU A 203 -21.91 11.67 33.96
CA LEU A 203 -20.94 10.66 33.58
C LEU A 203 -20.42 10.97 32.16
N PRO A 204 -19.12 10.78 31.88
CA PRO A 204 -18.65 10.77 30.50
C PRO A 204 -19.28 9.56 29.82
N SER A 205 -20.21 9.82 28.90
CA SER A 205 -20.80 8.83 28.02
C SER A 205 -19.68 8.19 27.21
N LYS A 206 -19.41 6.91 27.48
CA LYS A 206 -18.58 6.04 26.64
C LYS A 206 -19.08 6.12 25.19
N PRO A 207 -18.20 6.10 24.18
CA PRO A 207 -18.61 5.86 22.80
C PRO A 207 -19.42 4.55 22.76
N ILE A 208 -20.63 4.61 22.23
CA ILE A 208 -21.44 3.41 22.02
C ILE A 208 -20.83 2.69 20.81
N HIS A 209 -19.96 1.71 21.05
CA HIS A 209 -19.48 0.82 20.00
C HIS A 209 -20.68 0.03 19.46
N ILE A 210 -21.02 0.24 18.19
CA ILE A 210 -22.08 -0.53 17.55
C ILE A 210 -21.47 -1.87 17.14
N HIS A 211 -21.53 -2.89 18.00
CA HIS A 211 -21.25 -4.28 17.60
C HIS A 211 -22.37 -4.79 16.67
N ASN A 212 -22.40 -4.30 15.44
CA ASN A 212 -23.46 -4.59 14.47
C ASN A 212 -23.01 -5.64 13.46
N GLY A 213 -22.61 -6.82 13.96
CA GLY A 213 -22.11 -7.90 13.11
C GLY A 213 -23.08 -8.29 11.99
N ALA A 214 -24.39 -8.15 12.21
CA ALA A 214 -25.41 -8.38 11.18
C ALA A 214 -25.35 -7.34 10.03
N LEU A 215 -25.18 -6.06 10.36
CA LEU A 215 -25.04 -4.99 9.38
C LEU A 215 -23.75 -5.16 8.56
N PHE A 216 -22.63 -5.48 9.20
CA PHE A 216 -21.37 -5.64 8.49
C PHE A 216 -21.36 -6.87 7.57
N LYS A 217 -21.96 -7.99 8.02
CA LYS A 217 -22.19 -9.16 7.13
C LYS A 217 -23.04 -8.79 5.94
N ARG A 218 -24.08 -7.97 6.14
CA ARG A 218 -24.94 -7.50 5.04
C ARG A 218 -24.14 -6.70 4.02
N ILE A 219 -23.28 -5.78 4.43
CA ILE A 219 -22.43 -5.00 3.50
C ILE A 219 -21.56 -5.94 2.65
N VAL A 220 -20.92 -6.93 3.27
CA VAL A 220 -20.08 -7.91 2.56
C VAL A 220 -20.92 -8.77 1.61
N ASN A 221 -22.10 -9.23 2.03
CA ASN A 221 -23.02 -9.99 1.17
C ASN A 221 -23.51 -9.14 -0.01
N ASP A 222 -23.87 -7.89 0.23
CA ASP A 222 -24.32 -6.96 -0.81
C ASP A 222 -23.19 -6.69 -1.81
N TYR A 223 -21.92 -6.65 -1.36
CA TYR A 223 -20.75 -6.59 -2.25
C TYR A 223 -20.67 -7.81 -3.19
N TYR A 224 -20.81 -9.04 -2.67
CA TYR A 224 -20.83 -10.23 -3.52
C TYR A 224 -21.99 -10.23 -4.52
N LEU A 225 -23.18 -9.83 -4.09
CA LEU A 225 -24.35 -9.72 -4.98
C LEU A 225 -24.14 -8.67 -6.07
N MET A 226 -23.58 -7.51 -5.71
CA MET A 226 -23.35 -6.40 -6.64
C MET A 226 -22.35 -6.77 -7.74
N PHE A 227 -21.34 -7.58 -7.41
CA PHE A 227 -20.26 -7.97 -8.32
C PHE A 227 -20.33 -9.43 -8.79
N GLU A 228 -21.45 -10.12 -8.59
CA GLU A 228 -21.62 -11.54 -8.94
C GLU A 228 -21.22 -11.86 -10.39
N ASN A 229 -21.47 -10.91 -11.30
CA ASN A 229 -21.18 -11.06 -12.73
C ASN A 229 -20.06 -10.10 -13.19
N GLY A 230 -19.16 -9.74 -12.27
CA GLY A 230 -18.10 -8.76 -12.49
C GLY A 230 -18.58 -7.31 -12.56
N TYR A 231 -17.71 -6.44 -13.05
CA TYR A 231 -17.95 -5.02 -13.22
C TYR A 231 -18.42 -4.71 -14.63
N ARG A 232 -19.50 -3.92 -14.75
CA ARG A 232 -20.05 -3.51 -16.04
C ARG A 232 -19.33 -2.26 -16.52
N LEU A 233 -18.70 -2.36 -17.69
CA LEU A 233 -17.94 -1.27 -18.33
C LEU A 233 -18.83 -0.31 -19.16
N SER A 234 -20.14 -0.55 -19.20
CA SER A 234 -21.09 0.35 -19.87
C SER A 234 -22.53 0.17 -19.37
N GLY A 235 -23.30 1.24 -19.41
CA GLY A 235 -24.76 1.25 -19.16
C GLY A 235 -25.15 1.56 -17.72
N HIS A 236 -26.44 1.41 -17.40
CA HIS A 236 -26.99 1.78 -16.08
C HIS A 236 -26.41 0.98 -14.90
N GLN A 237 -25.92 -0.23 -15.14
CA GLN A 237 -25.29 -1.06 -14.10
C GLN A 237 -23.90 -0.56 -13.71
N GLU A 238 -23.15 0.10 -14.61
CA GLU A 238 -21.87 0.73 -14.28
C GLU A 238 -22.05 1.82 -13.22
N HIS A 239 -23.02 2.71 -13.44
CA HIS A 239 -23.36 3.77 -12.49
C HIS A 239 -23.82 3.19 -11.15
N ALA A 240 -24.67 2.16 -11.16
CA ALA A 240 -25.13 1.51 -9.94
C ALA A 240 -23.98 0.87 -9.13
N GLN A 241 -23.00 0.26 -9.79
CA GLN A 241 -21.83 -0.33 -9.12
C GLN A 241 -20.87 0.74 -8.57
N ALA A 242 -20.62 1.81 -9.33
CA ALA A 242 -19.82 2.94 -8.86
C ALA A 242 -20.48 3.67 -7.68
N ASP A 243 -21.80 3.91 -7.78
CA ASP A 243 -22.59 4.52 -6.72
C ASP A 243 -22.59 3.65 -5.47
N PHE A 244 -22.77 2.33 -5.62
CA PHE A 244 -22.67 1.39 -4.51
C PHE A 244 -21.31 1.45 -3.81
N LEU A 245 -20.20 1.41 -4.56
CA LEU A 245 -18.86 1.55 -3.99
C LEU A 245 -18.71 2.88 -3.24
N SER A 246 -19.21 3.99 -3.81
CA SER A 246 -19.15 5.28 -3.15
C SER A 246 -19.96 5.35 -1.84
N GLN A 247 -21.02 4.54 -1.72
CA GLN A 247 -21.89 4.49 -0.54
C GLN A 247 -21.32 3.61 0.58
N ILE A 248 -20.64 2.51 0.23
CA ILE A 248 -20.11 1.57 1.23
C ILE A 248 -18.71 1.95 1.72
N PHE A 249 -17.99 2.82 1.01
CA PHE A 249 -16.65 3.28 1.40
C PHE A 249 -16.69 4.55 2.26
N ALA A 250 -15.77 4.65 3.21
CA ALA A 250 -15.60 5.86 4.01
C ALA A 250 -15.18 7.04 3.11
N PRO A 251 -15.83 8.21 3.20
CA PRO A 251 -15.40 9.38 2.47
C PRO A 251 -14.03 9.81 2.99
N SER A 252 -13.07 9.98 2.08
CA SER A 252 -11.77 10.53 2.42
C SER A 252 -11.92 11.90 3.08
N ARG A 253 -11.28 12.11 4.24
CA ARG A 253 -11.26 13.42 4.91
C ARG A 253 -10.30 14.42 4.26
N THR A 254 -9.49 13.97 3.30
CA THR A 254 -8.59 14.78 2.48
C THR A 254 -8.89 14.51 1.01
N GLU A 255 -9.06 15.55 0.19
CA GLU A 255 -9.36 15.42 -1.26
C GLU A 255 -8.32 14.57 -2.02
N GLU A 256 -7.15 14.33 -1.42
CA GLU A 256 -6.03 13.56 -1.97
C GLU A 256 -6.09 12.04 -1.70
N LEU A 257 -6.87 11.56 -0.71
CA LEU A 257 -6.91 10.15 -0.30
C LEU A 257 -8.24 9.46 -0.65
N LYS A 258 -8.60 9.41 -1.93
CA LYS A 258 -9.64 8.49 -2.45
C LYS A 258 -9.13 7.08 -2.87
N PRO A 259 -8.08 6.44 -2.30
CA PRO A 259 -7.53 5.25 -2.92
C PRO A 259 -8.46 4.04 -2.79
N GLY A 260 -9.14 3.80 -1.67
CA GLY A 260 -9.90 2.55 -1.46
C GLY A 260 -10.99 2.26 -2.51
N CYS A 261 -11.96 3.16 -2.66
CA CYS A 261 -13.07 2.99 -3.60
C CYS A 261 -12.60 3.01 -5.06
N LYS A 262 -11.75 3.98 -5.43
CA LYS A 262 -11.25 4.11 -6.81
C LYS A 262 -10.37 2.94 -7.20
N TYR A 263 -9.54 2.45 -6.27
CA TYR A 263 -8.72 1.26 -6.46
C TYR A 263 -9.59 0.04 -6.74
N VAL A 264 -10.58 -0.24 -5.87
CA VAL A 264 -11.45 -1.41 -6.03
C VAL A 264 -12.21 -1.35 -7.35
N GLN A 265 -12.70 -0.16 -7.73
CA GLN A 265 -13.33 0.06 -9.03
C GLN A 265 -12.35 -0.19 -10.19
N ALA A 266 -11.16 0.42 -10.18
CA ALA A 266 -10.17 0.27 -11.24
C ALA A 266 -9.70 -1.18 -11.39
N ARG A 267 -9.48 -1.88 -10.26
CA ARG A 267 -9.12 -3.30 -10.23
C ARG A 267 -10.22 -4.17 -10.85
N TRP A 268 -11.48 -3.92 -10.50
CA TRP A 268 -12.62 -4.59 -11.09
C TRP A 268 -12.73 -4.37 -12.60
N GLN A 269 -12.53 -3.12 -13.05
CA GLN A 269 -12.50 -2.78 -14.47
C GLN A 269 -11.38 -3.53 -15.19
N ALA A 270 -10.15 -3.49 -14.66
CA ALA A 270 -9.02 -4.20 -15.26
C ALA A 270 -9.25 -5.71 -15.34
N LEU A 271 -9.82 -6.32 -14.29
CA LEU A 271 -10.14 -7.75 -14.29
C LEU A 271 -11.17 -8.10 -15.38
N CYS A 272 -12.20 -7.28 -15.56
CA CYS A 272 -13.23 -7.48 -16.59
C CYS A 272 -12.78 -7.11 -18.01
N GLU A 273 -11.77 -6.27 -18.16
CA GLU A 273 -11.10 -6.02 -19.45
C GLU A 273 -10.24 -7.21 -19.85
N CYS A 274 -9.52 -7.80 -18.89
CA CYS A 274 -8.60 -8.89 -19.15
C CYS A 274 -9.30 -10.24 -19.28
N PHE A 275 -10.37 -10.48 -18.51
CA PHE A 275 -11.05 -11.76 -18.47
C PHE A 275 -12.55 -11.59 -18.68
N ASN A 276 -13.15 -12.57 -19.35
CA ASN A 276 -14.60 -12.71 -19.30
C ASN A 276 -14.98 -13.32 -17.93
N VAL A 277 -15.37 -12.45 -17.00
CA VAL A 277 -15.80 -12.84 -15.64
C VAL A 277 -17.21 -13.43 -15.72
N LEU A 278 -17.31 -14.74 -15.51
CA LEU A 278 -18.58 -15.47 -15.58
C LEU A 278 -19.32 -15.48 -14.24
N GLU A 279 -18.57 -15.54 -13.14
CA GLU A 279 -19.12 -15.63 -11.79
C GLU A 279 -18.09 -15.14 -10.78
N PHE A 280 -18.54 -14.41 -9.77
CA PHE A 280 -17.83 -14.12 -8.55
C PHE A 280 -18.75 -14.45 -7.38
N LYS A 281 -18.33 -15.37 -6.51
CA LYS A 281 -19.15 -15.79 -5.39
C LYS A 281 -18.34 -16.04 -4.13
N GLN A 282 -19.01 -15.85 -3.00
CA GLN A 282 -18.51 -16.25 -1.70
C GLN A 282 -18.52 -17.78 -1.56
N THR A 283 -17.43 -18.34 -1.04
CA THR A 283 -17.26 -19.79 -0.87
C THR A 283 -17.08 -20.21 0.58
N GLY A 284 -16.63 -19.30 1.45
CA GLY A 284 -16.37 -19.54 2.86
C GLY A 284 -17.29 -18.77 3.79
N ALA A 285 -17.29 -19.15 5.07
CA ALA A 285 -18.00 -18.41 6.11
C ALA A 285 -17.31 -17.07 6.40
N ILE A 286 -18.13 -16.05 6.69
CA ILE A 286 -17.63 -14.74 7.11
C ILE A 286 -17.13 -14.82 8.56
N CYS A 287 -15.85 -14.50 8.77
CA CYS A 287 -15.27 -14.31 10.09
C CYS A 287 -15.16 -12.81 10.40
N ILE A 288 -15.65 -12.40 11.58
CA ILE A 288 -15.58 -11.00 12.03
C ILE A 288 -14.63 -10.93 13.22
N GLU A 289 -13.58 -10.12 13.08
CA GLU A 289 -12.59 -9.81 14.09
C GLU A 289 -12.74 -8.34 14.47
N TYR A 290 -13.22 -8.06 15.68
CA TYR A 290 -13.33 -6.70 16.21
C TYR A 290 -11.99 -6.25 16.77
N ASP A 291 -11.60 -5.01 16.45
CA ASP A 291 -10.52 -4.31 17.12
C ASP A 291 -11.11 -3.15 17.93
N ASP A 292 -11.39 -3.43 19.21
CA ASP A 292 -11.98 -2.47 20.13
C ASP A 292 -11.04 -1.27 20.43
N GLN A 293 -9.75 -1.37 20.10
CA GLN A 293 -8.78 -0.28 20.32
C GLN A 293 -8.73 0.72 19.17
N VAL A 294 -9.07 0.27 17.95
CA VAL A 294 -8.91 1.06 16.71
C VAL A 294 -10.25 1.48 16.12
N ASN A 295 -11.38 1.24 16.81
CA ASN A 295 -12.74 1.48 16.29
C ASN A 295 -12.95 0.84 14.91
N THR A 296 -12.27 -0.26 14.58
CA THR A 296 -12.41 -0.95 13.29
C THR A 296 -12.73 -2.42 13.48
N CYS A 297 -13.23 -3.02 12.43
CA CYS A 297 -13.66 -4.40 12.36
C CYS A 297 -13.12 -5.00 11.07
N ALA A 298 -12.32 -6.06 11.19
CA ALA A 298 -11.83 -6.81 10.05
C ALA A 298 -12.77 -7.99 9.75
N ILE A 299 -13.16 -8.11 8.49
CA ILE A 299 -14.04 -9.18 8.02
C ILE A 299 -13.32 -10.01 6.98
N ARG A 300 -12.99 -11.25 7.33
CA ARG A 300 -12.36 -12.21 6.41
C ARG A 300 -13.42 -13.00 5.67
N SER A 301 -13.22 -13.17 4.38
CA SER A 301 -14.11 -13.95 3.52
C SER A 301 -13.32 -14.64 2.41
N SER A 302 -13.65 -15.90 2.15
CA SER A 302 -13.17 -16.64 0.99
C SER A 302 -14.16 -16.52 -0.17
N ALA A 303 -13.64 -16.45 -1.39
CA ALA A 303 -14.40 -16.32 -2.62
C ALA A 303 -13.84 -17.21 -3.74
N SER A 304 -14.57 -17.28 -4.86
CA SER A 304 -14.09 -17.85 -6.11
C SER A 304 -14.53 -17.03 -7.30
N TYR A 305 -13.63 -16.87 -8.27
CA TYR A 305 -13.91 -16.29 -9.58
C TYR A 305 -13.95 -17.40 -10.62
N ALA A 306 -14.97 -17.41 -11.47
CA ALA A 306 -14.98 -18.16 -12.72
C ALA A 306 -14.54 -17.22 -13.85
N LEU A 307 -13.27 -17.31 -14.25
CA LEU A 307 -12.66 -16.46 -15.27
C LEU A 307 -12.46 -17.26 -16.55
N GLN A 308 -13.14 -16.89 -17.62
CA GLN A 308 -12.89 -17.50 -18.91
C GLN A 308 -11.69 -16.84 -19.59
N LEU A 309 -10.71 -17.66 -19.95
CA LEU A 309 -9.57 -17.26 -20.75
C LEU A 309 -10.01 -17.10 -22.20
N THR A 310 -9.74 -15.93 -22.77
CA THR A 310 -9.93 -15.65 -24.19
C THR A 310 -8.58 -15.40 -24.85
N LEU A 311 -8.54 -15.29 -26.17
CA LEU A 311 -7.33 -14.85 -26.85
C LEU A 311 -6.89 -13.46 -26.35
N HIS A 312 -7.85 -12.58 -26.12
CA HIS A 312 -7.60 -11.25 -25.57
C HIS A 312 -7.00 -11.29 -24.15
N SER A 313 -7.45 -12.24 -23.32
CA SER A 313 -6.86 -12.50 -22.01
C SER A 313 -5.38 -12.88 -22.11
N LEU A 314 -5.00 -13.65 -23.13
CA LEU A 314 -3.60 -13.99 -23.35
C LEU A 314 -2.81 -12.77 -23.85
N GLU A 315 -3.38 -11.94 -24.72
CA GLU A 315 -2.73 -10.70 -25.18
C GLU A 315 -2.42 -9.73 -24.03
N LEU A 316 -3.36 -9.58 -23.10
CA LEU A 316 -3.23 -8.62 -22.01
C LEU A 316 -2.50 -9.17 -20.79
N VAL A 317 -2.63 -10.47 -20.48
CA VAL A 317 -2.13 -11.04 -19.22
C VAL A 317 -0.98 -12.01 -19.43
N PHE A 318 -0.92 -12.70 -20.56
CA PHE A 318 0.09 -13.73 -20.83
C PHE A 318 0.71 -13.55 -22.24
N PRO A 319 1.19 -12.35 -22.62
CA PRO A 319 1.57 -12.06 -24.00
C PRO A 319 2.70 -12.96 -24.50
N HIS A 320 3.61 -13.35 -23.61
CA HIS A 320 4.72 -14.27 -23.87
C HIS A 320 4.29 -15.68 -24.23
N VAL A 321 3.03 -16.06 -23.96
CA VAL A 321 2.47 -17.36 -24.31
C VAL A 321 2.01 -17.43 -25.76
N LEU A 322 1.69 -16.28 -26.38
CA LEU A 322 1.15 -16.21 -27.75
C LEU A 322 1.99 -16.91 -28.82
N PRO A 323 3.35 -16.87 -28.80
CA PRO A 323 4.16 -17.61 -29.76
C PRO A 323 4.02 -19.14 -29.67
N ASN A 324 3.53 -19.67 -28.55
CA ASN A 324 3.38 -21.09 -28.31
C ASN A 324 1.95 -21.56 -28.61
N SER A 325 1.70 -22.00 -29.84
CA SER A 325 0.38 -22.41 -30.30
C SER A 325 -0.24 -23.56 -29.48
N ALA A 326 0.57 -24.46 -28.93
CA ALA A 326 0.08 -25.54 -28.07
C ALA A 326 -0.47 -24.99 -26.74
N LEU A 327 0.22 -24.04 -26.12
CA LEU A 327 -0.25 -23.38 -24.89
C LEU A 327 -1.45 -22.47 -25.16
N VAL A 328 -1.45 -21.71 -26.25
CA VAL A 328 -2.62 -20.90 -26.65
C VAL A 328 -3.85 -21.80 -26.80
N THR A 329 -3.72 -22.92 -27.52
CA THR A 329 -4.81 -23.88 -27.70
C THR A 329 -5.25 -24.51 -26.37
N ALA A 330 -4.32 -24.77 -25.46
CA ALA A 330 -4.60 -25.36 -24.16
C ALA A 330 -5.26 -24.38 -23.17
N LEU A 331 -5.08 -23.06 -23.36
CA LEU A 331 -5.56 -22.03 -22.44
C LEU A 331 -6.86 -21.39 -22.92
N VAL A 332 -6.94 -20.98 -24.19
CA VAL A 332 -8.11 -20.25 -24.72
C VAL A 332 -9.39 -21.09 -24.61
N GLY A 333 -10.46 -20.47 -24.12
CA GLY A 333 -11.77 -21.08 -23.93
C GLY A 333 -11.97 -21.75 -22.57
N ASN A 334 -10.89 -22.03 -21.83
CA ASN A 334 -11.00 -22.63 -20.50
C ASN A 334 -11.52 -21.64 -19.46
N VAL A 335 -12.23 -22.17 -18.47
CA VAL A 335 -12.70 -21.41 -17.31
C VAL A 335 -11.81 -21.75 -16.12
N LEU A 336 -11.05 -20.75 -15.64
CA LEU A 336 -10.28 -20.84 -14.42
C LEU A 336 -11.21 -20.52 -13.23
N VAL A 337 -11.39 -21.49 -12.33
CA VAL A 337 -12.07 -21.26 -11.05
C VAL A 337 -11.04 -20.84 -10.00
N VAL A 338 -10.71 -19.55 -9.95
CA VAL A 338 -9.64 -18.97 -9.13
C VAL A 338 -10.14 -18.71 -7.71
N PRO A 339 -9.60 -19.39 -6.68
CA PRO A 339 -9.95 -19.07 -5.30
C PRO A 339 -9.34 -17.73 -4.90
N SER A 340 -10.04 -17.00 -4.03
CA SER A 340 -9.62 -15.70 -3.55
C SER A 340 -9.90 -15.54 -2.06
N GLU A 341 -9.03 -14.81 -1.36
CA GLU A 341 -9.18 -14.44 0.04
C GLU A 341 -9.28 -12.92 0.17
N LEU A 342 -10.36 -12.44 0.80
CA LEU A 342 -10.66 -11.03 0.96
C LEU A 342 -10.70 -10.65 2.45
N VAL A 343 -10.16 -9.47 2.77
CA VAL A 343 -10.28 -8.83 4.08
C VAL A 343 -10.89 -7.45 3.90
N PHE A 344 -12.08 -7.25 4.46
CA PHE A 344 -12.76 -5.95 4.50
C PHE A 344 -12.49 -5.29 5.85
N THR A 345 -11.91 -4.09 5.85
CA THR A 345 -11.72 -3.31 7.07
C THR A 345 -12.84 -2.27 7.15
N ILE A 346 -13.67 -2.34 8.20
CA ILE A 346 -14.85 -1.49 8.38
C ILE A 346 -14.68 -0.63 9.63
N GLY A 347 -14.93 0.68 9.53
CA GLY A 347 -15.02 1.56 10.68
C GLY A 347 -16.28 1.25 11.50
N THR A 348 -16.13 0.90 12.77
CA THR A 348 -17.26 0.53 13.66
C THR A 348 -18.14 1.71 14.05
N ASP A 349 -17.64 2.93 13.91
CA ASP A 349 -18.32 4.20 14.14
C ASP A 349 -19.17 4.63 12.94
N SER A 350 -18.63 4.47 11.73
CA SER A 350 -19.26 4.86 10.47
C SER A 350 -20.06 3.73 9.82
N GLY A 351 -19.68 2.48 10.08
CA GLY A 351 -20.17 1.30 9.37
C GLY A 351 -19.68 1.21 7.92
N LEU A 352 -18.70 2.03 7.52
CA LEU A 352 -18.18 2.11 6.15
C LEU A 352 -16.86 1.36 6.01
N ILE A 353 -16.62 0.81 4.83
CA ILE A 353 -15.38 0.14 4.45
C ILE A 353 -14.28 1.21 4.31
N ALA A 354 -13.19 1.03 5.04
CA ALA A 354 -11.96 1.80 4.89
C ALA A 354 -11.15 1.29 3.68
N HIS A 355 -10.93 -0.03 3.61
CA HIS A 355 -10.21 -0.67 2.51
C HIS A 355 -10.57 -2.15 2.37
N ILE A 356 -10.27 -2.72 1.19
CA ILE A 356 -10.39 -4.14 0.88
C ILE A 356 -9.03 -4.64 0.42
N VAL A 357 -8.54 -5.72 1.03
CA VAL A 357 -7.35 -6.43 0.58
C VAL A 357 -7.79 -7.77 0.01
N GLU A 358 -7.28 -8.14 -1.16
CA GLU A 358 -7.63 -9.38 -1.85
C GLU A 358 -6.38 -10.15 -2.30
N ARG A 359 -6.46 -11.49 -2.33
CA ARG A 359 -5.43 -12.38 -2.85
C ARG A 359 -6.02 -13.52 -3.68
N MET A 360 -5.63 -13.62 -4.95
CA MET A 360 -6.10 -14.62 -5.91
C MET A 360 -5.03 -15.67 -6.22
N ASP A 361 -5.39 -16.95 -6.23
CA ASP A 361 -4.45 -18.05 -6.55
C ASP A 361 -4.62 -18.58 -7.98
N PHE A 362 -4.00 -17.87 -8.93
CA PHE A 362 -3.96 -18.31 -10.34
C PHE A 362 -3.06 -19.53 -10.55
N VAL A 363 -2.01 -19.69 -9.73
CA VAL A 363 -1.00 -20.75 -9.88
C VAL A 363 -1.62 -22.12 -9.68
N GLU A 364 -2.43 -22.29 -8.63
CA GLU A 364 -3.11 -23.56 -8.33
C GLU A 364 -3.96 -24.02 -9.53
N ARG A 365 -4.65 -23.07 -10.19
CA ARG A 365 -5.60 -23.37 -11.26
C ARG A 365 -4.94 -23.60 -12.61
N ILE A 366 -3.94 -22.81 -12.96
CA ILE A 366 -3.13 -23.05 -14.16
C ILE A 366 -2.37 -24.38 -14.04
N SER A 367 -1.92 -24.75 -12.82
CA SER A 367 -1.30 -26.05 -12.55
C SER A 367 -2.23 -27.22 -12.84
N LYS A 368 -3.49 -27.13 -12.41
CA LYS A 368 -4.52 -28.15 -12.67
C LYS A 368 -4.87 -28.26 -14.15
N LEU A 369 -4.87 -27.13 -14.87
CA LEU A 369 -5.21 -27.09 -16.29
C LEU A 369 -4.11 -27.71 -17.17
N LEU A 370 -2.85 -27.31 -16.96
CA LEU A 370 -1.74 -27.72 -17.83
C LEU A 370 -1.11 -29.06 -17.45
N GLN A 371 -1.20 -29.46 -16.18
CA GLN A 371 -0.62 -30.71 -15.63
C GLN A 371 0.86 -30.94 -15.98
N ASN A 372 1.57 -29.87 -16.36
CA ASN A 372 2.96 -29.87 -16.75
C ASN A 372 3.65 -28.70 -16.05
N ARG A 373 4.58 -29.01 -15.15
CA ARG A 373 5.25 -28.02 -14.30
C ARG A 373 6.07 -27.01 -15.11
N GLU A 374 6.71 -27.42 -16.20
CA GLU A 374 7.49 -26.51 -17.06
C GLU A 374 6.57 -25.55 -17.80
N ALA A 375 5.45 -26.06 -18.33
CA ALA A 375 4.43 -25.23 -18.97
C ALA A 375 3.82 -24.22 -18.01
N VAL A 376 3.51 -24.63 -16.78
CA VAL A 376 3.01 -23.74 -15.72
C VAL A 376 4.05 -22.67 -15.38
N SER A 377 5.31 -23.06 -15.18
CA SER A 377 6.38 -22.12 -14.88
C SER A 377 6.55 -21.10 -16.00
N PHE A 378 6.47 -21.54 -17.26
CA PHE A 378 6.54 -20.66 -18.42
C PHE A 378 5.34 -19.71 -18.49
N VAL A 379 4.11 -20.21 -18.33
CA VAL A 379 2.91 -19.36 -18.35
C VAL A 379 2.95 -18.31 -17.25
N MET A 380 3.47 -18.65 -16.06
CA MET A 380 3.52 -17.72 -14.92
C MET A 380 4.73 -16.78 -14.93
N SER A 381 5.79 -17.04 -15.69
CA SER A 381 7.07 -16.31 -15.54
C SER A 381 7.01 -14.84 -15.95
N GLU A 382 6.23 -14.52 -16.97
CA GLU A 382 6.07 -13.15 -17.51
C GLU A 382 4.59 -12.74 -17.53
N ALA A 383 3.75 -13.43 -16.74
CA ALA A 383 2.36 -13.08 -16.60
C ALA A 383 2.19 -11.70 -15.96
N LEU A 384 1.36 -10.85 -16.53
CA LEU A 384 1.04 -9.51 -16.02
C LEU A 384 -0.03 -9.57 -14.91
N LEU A 385 0.14 -10.51 -13.97
CA LEU A 385 -0.73 -10.71 -12.82
C LEU A 385 -0.22 -9.95 -11.59
N SER A 386 -1.15 -9.51 -10.75
CA SER A 386 -0.91 -8.98 -9.39
C SER A 386 -1.45 -9.97 -8.35
N LEU A 387 -1.21 -9.70 -7.06
CA LEU A 387 -1.76 -10.54 -5.99
C LEU A 387 -3.29 -10.55 -5.98
N ASP A 388 -3.94 -9.49 -6.41
CA ASP A 388 -5.39 -9.28 -6.36
C ASP A 388 -6.07 -9.34 -7.74
N GLY A 389 -5.35 -9.80 -8.77
CA GLY A 389 -5.87 -9.93 -10.12
C GLY A 389 -4.81 -9.65 -11.18
N VAL A 390 -4.91 -8.48 -11.82
CA VAL A 390 -4.09 -8.10 -12.97
C VAL A 390 -3.34 -6.81 -12.67
N ARG A 391 -2.11 -6.68 -13.17
CA ARG A 391 -1.36 -5.42 -13.11
C ARG A 391 -2.07 -4.40 -14.00
N CYS A 392 -2.75 -3.42 -13.40
CA CYS A 392 -3.35 -2.30 -14.11
C CYS A 392 -2.27 -1.48 -14.81
N TYR A 393 -2.11 -1.63 -16.13
CA TYR A 393 -1.47 -0.63 -16.97
C TYR A 393 -2.58 0.16 -17.67
N ARG A 394 -2.92 1.32 -17.14
CA ARG A 394 -3.43 2.39 -18.01
C ARG A 394 -2.42 3.53 -17.98
N PRO A 395 -1.93 3.96 -19.15
CA PRO A 395 -0.98 5.08 -19.26
C PRO A 395 -1.55 6.39 -18.72
#